data_AF-A0A315X829-F1
#
_entry.id   AF-A0A315X829-F1
#
_cell.length_a   1.000
_cell.length_b   1.000
_cell.length_c   1.000
_cell.angle_alpha   90.00
_cell.angle_beta   90.00
_cell.angle_gamma   90.00
#
_symmetry.space_group_name_H-M   'P 1'
#
loop_
_entity.id
_entity.type
_entity.pdbx_description
1 polymer ?
#
loop_
_entity_poly.entity_id
_entity_poly.type
_entity_poly.pdbx_seq_one_letter_code
_entity_poly.pdbx_strand_id
1 'polypeptide(L)'
;MDLYWLPVGAGTSRFQQASLRLWEAVEAARARRARMRLLHSALKLSTGAGAVYTLELTPAFIGGETEPLATGPVGFRGAGRFRLFRYQLRCLPGEQLPDEEWAVGLPTRLSDDCEVVRRVLDLGPLVPRHVWGRRVAGTREMWTSDSVISWLLVRAGIDLANIAPPAGGRAPGWYAGLAIAGSEQAGS
;
A
#
# COMPACT_ATOMS: atom_id res chain seq x y z
N MET A 1 6.00 -14.01 -5.87
CA MET A 1 5.42 -12.74 -5.40
C MET A 1 3.95 -12.91 -5.16
N ASP A 2 3.52 -12.63 -3.93
CA ASP A 2 2.15 -12.85 -3.47
C ASP A 2 1.58 -11.55 -2.88
N LEU A 3 0.33 -11.26 -3.23
CA LEU A 3 -0.45 -10.14 -2.73
C LEU A 3 -1.44 -10.61 -1.67
N TYR A 4 -1.41 -9.96 -0.52
CA TYR A 4 -2.31 -10.20 0.60
C TYR A 4 -3.26 -9.02 0.77
N TRP A 5 -4.50 -9.33 1.16
CA TRP A 5 -5.50 -8.35 1.56
C TRP A 5 -5.76 -8.47 3.05
N LEU A 6 -5.40 -7.44 3.80
CA LEU A 6 -5.40 -7.43 5.26
C LEU A 6 -6.39 -6.37 5.76
N PRO A 7 -7.23 -6.66 6.78
CA PRO A 7 -8.11 -5.66 7.37
C PRO A 7 -7.32 -4.51 8.00
N VAL A 8 -7.65 -3.27 7.63
CA VAL A 8 -7.00 -2.10 8.24
C VAL A 8 -7.34 -2.07 9.73
N GLY A 9 -6.32 -1.99 10.57
CA GLY A 9 -6.47 -1.97 12.02
C GLY A 9 -6.72 -3.35 12.63
N ALA A 10 -6.44 -4.44 11.91
CA ALA A 10 -6.23 -5.75 12.52
C ALA A 10 -5.20 -5.65 13.66
N GLY A 11 -5.40 -6.41 14.75
CA GLY A 11 -4.54 -6.35 15.94
C GLY A 11 -4.55 -5.02 16.73
N THR A 12 -5.24 -3.97 16.27
CA THR A 12 -5.23 -2.64 16.94
C THR A 12 -6.35 -2.46 17.97
N SER A 13 -6.23 -1.41 18.79
CA SER A 13 -7.22 -1.07 19.83
C SER A 13 -8.63 -0.88 19.27
N ARG A 14 -9.65 -1.15 20.10
CA ARG A 14 -11.07 -0.94 19.74
C ARG A 14 -11.37 0.51 19.33
N PHE A 15 -10.66 1.47 19.91
CA PHE A 15 -10.77 2.88 19.55
C PHE A 15 -10.31 3.14 18.11
N GLN A 16 -9.15 2.58 17.72
CA GLN A 16 -8.65 2.70 16.35
C GLN A 16 -9.56 1.99 15.34
N GLN A 17 -10.06 0.80 15.67
CA GLN A 17 -11.04 0.12 14.82
C GLN A 17 -12.34 0.94 14.67
N ALA A 18 -12.81 1.59 15.74
CA ALA A 18 -13.99 2.44 15.69
C ALA A 18 -13.76 3.71 14.85
N SER A 19 -12.58 4.34 14.94
CA SER A 19 -12.26 5.52 14.13
C SER A 19 -12.21 5.18 12.64
N LEU A 20 -11.67 4.02 12.27
CA LEU A 20 -11.67 3.53 10.89
C LEU A 20 -13.09 3.27 10.36
N ARG A 21 -13.97 2.67 11.17
CA ARG A 21 -15.38 2.46 10.81
C ARG A 21 -16.15 3.77 10.66
N LEU A 22 -15.88 4.74 11.53
CA LEU A 22 -16.48 6.07 11.45
C LEU A 22 -16.02 6.81 10.19
N TRP A 23 -14.72 6.79 9.92
CA TRP A 23 -14.15 7.38 8.72
C TRP A 23 -14.78 6.79 7.45
N GLU A 24 -14.88 5.47 7.36
CA GLU A 24 -15.53 4.79 6.26
C GLU A 24 -17.02 5.12 6.16
N ALA A 25 -17.73 5.23 7.29
CA ALA A 25 -19.14 5.62 7.29
C ALA A 25 -19.35 7.02 6.68
N VAL A 26 -18.47 7.97 7.02
CA VAL A 26 -18.49 9.33 6.46
C VAL A 26 -18.18 9.31 4.97
N GLU A 27 -17.11 8.64 4.55
CA GLU A 27 -16.73 8.59 3.13
C GLU A 27 -17.75 7.84 2.28
N ALA A 28 -18.33 6.75 2.79
CA ALA A 28 -19.38 6.00 2.12
C ALA A 28 -20.63 6.86 1.92
N ALA A 29 -21.03 7.61 2.94
CA ALA A 29 -22.15 8.55 2.84
C ALA A 29 -21.88 9.67 1.81
N ARG A 30 -20.68 10.28 1.85
CA ARG A 30 -20.27 11.33 0.89
C ARG A 30 -20.25 10.81 -0.55
N ALA A 31 -19.82 9.57 -0.75
CA ALA A 31 -19.77 8.93 -2.06
C ALA A 31 -21.08 8.22 -2.45
N ARG A 32 -22.14 8.32 -1.62
CA ARG A 32 -23.46 7.66 -1.83
C ARG A 32 -23.33 6.16 -2.14
N ARG A 33 -22.49 5.46 -1.37
CA ARG A 33 -22.25 4.02 -1.49
C ARG A 33 -22.48 3.31 -0.17
N ALA A 34 -22.62 1.98 -0.22
CA ALA A 34 -22.60 1.16 0.98
C ALA A 34 -21.23 1.24 1.68
N ARG A 35 -21.24 1.09 3.01
CA ARG A 35 -20.04 0.95 3.82
C ARG A 35 -19.36 -0.37 3.47
N MET A 36 -18.04 -0.36 3.36
CA MET A 36 -17.22 -1.52 3.03
C MET A 36 -16.13 -1.73 4.07
N ARG A 37 -15.64 -2.96 4.21
CA ARG A 37 -14.49 -3.23 5.06
C ARG A 37 -13.26 -2.55 4.45
N LEU A 38 -12.51 -1.81 5.27
CA LEU A 38 -11.23 -1.26 4.85
C LEU A 38 -10.20 -2.37 4.86
N LEU A 39 -9.56 -2.57 3.72
CA LEU A 39 -8.46 -3.49 3.53
C LEU A 39 -7.22 -2.67 3.16
N HIS A 40 -6.04 -3.19 3.47
CA HIS A 40 -4.81 -2.77 2.83
C HIS A 40 -4.15 -3.97 2.17
N SER A 41 -3.42 -3.68 1.12
CA SER A 41 -2.56 -4.59 0.40
C SER A 41 -1.21 -4.71 1.09
N ALA A 42 -0.63 -5.90 1.01
CA ALA A 42 0.73 -6.18 1.42
C ALA A 42 1.37 -7.16 0.44
N LEU A 43 2.68 -7.03 0.23
CA LEU A 43 3.42 -7.88 -0.71
C LEU A 43 4.42 -8.75 0.04
N LYS A 44 4.41 -10.04 -0.31
CA LYS A 44 5.47 -10.99 0.00
C LYS A 44 6.26 -11.28 -1.27
N LEU A 45 7.55 -10.98 -1.22
CA LEU A 45 8.48 -11.07 -2.33
C LEU A 45 9.43 -12.24 -2.08
N SER A 46 9.43 -13.22 -2.96
CA SER A 46 10.37 -14.34 -2.90
C SER A 46 11.40 -14.16 -4.02
N THR A 47 12.69 -14.16 -3.67
CA THR A 47 13.76 -14.15 -4.66
C THR A 47 14.22 -15.58 -4.97
N GLY A 48 14.86 -15.78 -6.11
CA GLY A 48 15.33 -17.11 -6.54
C GLY A 48 16.33 -17.77 -5.60
N ALA A 49 16.94 -17.00 -4.69
CA ALA A 49 17.82 -17.50 -3.64
C ALA A 49 17.07 -18.01 -2.38
N GLY A 50 15.73 -18.05 -2.40
CA GLY A 50 14.90 -18.48 -1.27
C GLY A 50 14.67 -17.41 -0.20
N ALA A 51 15.25 -16.21 -0.35
CA ALA A 51 15.00 -15.11 0.57
C ALA A 51 13.59 -14.54 0.37
N VAL A 52 12.89 -14.31 1.47
CA VAL A 52 11.55 -13.72 1.49
C VAL A 52 11.62 -12.34 2.12
N TYR A 53 11.01 -11.37 1.44
CA TYR A 53 10.91 -10.00 1.89
C TYR A 53 9.46 -9.55 1.97
N THR A 54 9.17 -8.68 2.93
CA THR A 54 7.89 -7.96 3.03
C THR A 54 8.09 -6.50 2.68
N LEU A 55 7.16 -5.94 1.90
CA LEU A 55 7.10 -4.49 1.67
C LEU A 55 6.10 -3.87 2.63
N GLU A 56 6.58 -2.96 3.46
CA GLU A 56 5.80 -2.34 4.53
C GLU A 56 5.89 -0.83 4.49
N LEU A 57 4.79 -0.17 4.83
CA LEU A 57 4.75 1.27 5.01
C LEU A 57 4.55 1.60 6.48
N THR A 58 5.57 2.23 7.08
CA THR A 58 5.60 2.53 8.51
C THR A 58 5.77 4.04 8.75
N PRO A 59 5.33 4.56 9.91
CA PRO A 59 5.69 5.91 10.31
C PRO A 59 7.21 6.05 10.53
N ALA A 60 7.80 7.16 10.08
CA ALA A 60 9.26 7.37 10.10
C ALA A 60 9.87 7.58 11.49
N PHE A 61 9.03 7.79 12.50
CA PHE A 61 9.46 7.86 13.90
C PHE A 61 9.62 6.46 14.51
N ILE A 62 9.02 5.44 13.89
CA ILE A 62 9.31 4.04 14.22
C ILE A 62 10.60 3.70 13.50
N GLY A 63 11.69 3.58 14.26
CA GLY A 63 13.00 3.24 13.72
C GLY A 63 13.06 1.82 13.18
N GLY A 64 14.18 1.48 12.56
CA GLY A 64 14.59 0.11 12.33
C GLY A 64 15.94 0.04 11.63
N GLU A 65 16.44 -1.17 11.48
CA GLU A 65 17.83 -1.42 11.08
C GLU A 65 18.08 -1.18 9.59
N THR A 66 17.08 -1.39 8.74
CA THR A 66 17.17 -1.18 7.29
C THR A 66 16.77 0.23 6.87
N GLU A 67 17.54 0.81 5.95
CA GLU A 67 17.20 2.09 5.34
C GLU A 67 15.88 2.01 4.56
N PRO A 68 15.04 3.06 4.64
CA PRO A 68 13.79 3.10 3.89
C PRO A 68 14.05 3.31 2.40
N LEU A 69 13.33 2.57 1.55
CA LEU A 69 13.38 2.72 0.10
C LEU A 69 12.90 4.11 -0.31
N ALA A 70 11.81 4.59 0.28
CA ALA A 70 11.26 5.91 0.02
C ALA A 70 10.65 6.51 1.28
N THR A 71 10.60 7.84 1.34
CA THR A 71 9.92 8.57 2.42
C THR A 71 9.05 9.68 1.86
N GLY A 72 7.90 9.92 2.48
CA GLY A 72 6.96 10.96 2.05
C GLY A 72 6.23 11.61 3.22
N PRO A 73 5.60 12.77 3.01
CA PRO A 73 4.92 13.52 4.06
C PRO A 73 3.57 12.89 4.42
N VAL A 74 3.14 13.06 5.67
CA VAL A 74 1.82 12.64 6.17
C VAL A 74 0.97 13.87 6.47
N GLY A 75 -0.27 13.88 5.98
CA GLY A 75 -1.27 14.91 6.30
C GLY A 75 -1.04 16.28 5.64
N PHE A 76 0.18 16.83 5.64
CA PHE A 76 0.48 18.12 5.03
C PHE A 76 1.89 18.16 4.42
N ARG A 77 2.04 18.74 3.22
CA ARG A 77 3.33 18.80 2.49
C ARG A 77 4.46 19.40 3.33
N GLY A 78 4.23 20.54 3.96
CA GLY A 78 5.25 21.23 4.76
C GLY A 78 5.59 20.55 6.09
N ALA A 79 4.75 19.63 6.57
CA ALA A 79 4.98 18.93 7.83
C ALA A 79 6.06 17.84 7.69
N GLY A 80 6.33 17.39 6.47
CA GLY A 80 7.38 16.43 6.14
C GLY A 80 8.80 16.89 6.48
N ARG A 81 9.03 18.09 7.02
CA ARG A 81 10.33 18.44 7.63
C ARG A 81 10.57 17.74 8.98
N PHE A 82 9.50 17.34 9.67
CA PHE A 82 9.58 16.64 10.95
C PHE A 82 9.35 15.13 10.75
N ARG A 83 10.16 14.30 11.42
CA ARG A 83 10.06 12.82 11.32
C ARG A 83 8.68 12.28 11.71
N LEU A 84 7.98 12.94 12.64
CA LEU A 84 6.65 12.55 13.10
C LEU A 84 5.60 12.56 11.97
N PHE A 85 5.79 13.42 10.96
CA PHE A 85 4.86 13.57 9.83
C PHE A 85 5.45 13.01 8.54
N ARG A 86 6.20 11.90 8.65
CA ARG A 86 6.71 11.15 7.50
C ARG A 86 6.25 9.70 7.59
N TYR A 87 5.90 9.14 6.44
CA TYR A 87 5.83 7.70 6.25
C TYR A 87 7.09 7.23 5.52
N GLN A 88 7.40 5.94 5.65
CA GLN A 88 8.54 5.30 5.00
C GLN A 88 8.09 3.98 4.39
N LEU A 89 8.50 3.73 3.15
CA LEU A 89 8.43 2.41 2.53
C LEU A 89 9.70 1.65 2.90
N ARG A 90 9.56 0.44 3.42
CA ARG A 90 10.68 -0.43 3.82
C ARG A 90 10.51 -1.79 3.17
N CYS A 91 11.65 -2.38 2.81
CA CYS A 91 11.76 -3.78 2.47
C CYS A 91 12.43 -4.47 3.65
N LEU A 92 11.72 -5.39 4.28
CA LEU A 92 12.19 -6.11 5.46
C LEU A 92 12.39 -7.58 5.11
N PRO A 93 13.46 -8.23 5.60
CA PRO A 93 13.55 -9.68 5.52
C PRO A 93 12.48 -10.29 6.43
N GLY A 94 11.76 -11.29 5.94
CA GLY A 94 10.74 -11.96 6.74
C GLY A 94 9.78 -12.81 5.94
N GLU A 95 9.46 -13.99 6.48
CA GLU A 95 8.48 -14.89 5.89
C GLU A 95 7.04 -14.57 6.30
N GLN A 96 6.82 -13.71 7.29
CA GLN A 96 5.49 -13.44 7.85
C GLN A 96 5.17 -11.95 7.87
N LEU A 97 3.98 -11.59 7.36
CA LEU A 97 3.45 -10.24 7.52
C LEU A 97 2.88 -10.06 8.93
N PRO A 98 3.01 -8.88 9.57
CA PRO A 98 2.54 -8.65 10.95
C PRO A 98 1.07 -9.04 11.20
N ASP A 99 0.19 -8.81 10.22
CA ASP A 99 -1.25 -9.11 10.30
C ASP A 99 -1.67 -10.29 9.40
N GLU A 100 -0.73 -11.16 9.00
CA GLU A 100 -1.01 -12.24 8.04
C GLU A 100 -2.15 -13.17 8.48
N GLU A 101 -2.26 -13.43 9.79
CA GLU A 101 -3.33 -14.26 10.36
C GLU A 101 -4.74 -13.70 10.11
N TRP A 102 -4.85 -12.39 9.87
CA TRP A 102 -6.11 -11.69 9.59
C TRP A 102 -6.40 -11.59 8.09
N ALA A 103 -5.57 -12.19 7.24
CA ALA A 103 -5.73 -12.14 5.80
C ALA A 103 -7.12 -12.59 5.34
N VAL A 104 -7.68 -11.83 4.41
CA VAL A 104 -8.98 -12.09 3.82
C VAL A 104 -8.78 -12.99 2.61
N GLY A 105 -9.07 -14.27 2.80
CA GLY A 105 -8.94 -15.28 1.75
C GLY A 105 -7.49 -15.70 1.54
N LEU A 106 -7.25 -16.45 0.46
CA LEU A 106 -5.91 -16.88 0.08
C LEU A 106 -5.12 -15.73 -0.55
N PRO A 107 -3.78 -15.73 -0.41
CA PRO A 107 -2.94 -14.78 -1.13
C PRO A 107 -3.13 -14.93 -2.65
N THR A 108 -3.08 -13.81 -3.35
CA THR A 108 -3.13 -13.80 -4.81
C THR A 108 -1.71 -13.86 -5.36
N ARG A 109 -1.34 -14.98 -5.98
CA ARG A 109 -0.06 -15.13 -6.68
C ARG A 109 -0.04 -14.18 -7.88
N LEU A 110 0.88 -13.22 -7.86
CA LEU A 110 1.02 -12.22 -8.93
C LEU A 110 2.07 -12.61 -9.96
N SER A 111 3.17 -13.23 -9.54
CA SER A 111 4.26 -13.67 -10.42
C SER A 111 5.19 -14.62 -9.66
N ASP A 112 5.78 -15.58 -10.36
CA ASP A 112 6.91 -16.42 -9.92
C ASP A 112 8.26 -15.98 -10.52
N ASP A 113 8.25 -14.98 -11.41
CA ASP A 113 9.44 -14.43 -12.05
C ASP A 113 10.26 -13.57 -11.08
N CYS A 114 11.50 -14.01 -10.83
CA CYS A 114 12.46 -13.31 -9.98
C CYS A 114 12.85 -11.94 -10.54
N GLU A 115 12.84 -11.76 -11.87
CA GLU A 115 13.15 -10.47 -12.50
C GLU A 115 12.06 -9.44 -12.22
N VAL A 116 10.80 -9.87 -12.14
CA VAL A 116 9.69 -8.99 -11.74
C VAL A 116 9.82 -8.58 -10.27
N VAL A 117 10.19 -9.51 -9.39
CA VAL A 117 10.44 -9.19 -7.97
C VAL A 117 11.59 -8.19 -7.83
N ARG A 118 12.69 -8.40 -8.55
CA ARG A 118 13.82 -7.47 -8.57
C ARG A 118 13.39 -6.08 -9.06
N ARG A 119 12.59 -6.01 -10.13
CA ARG A 119 12.06 -4.75 -10.65
C ARG A 119 11.19 -4.02 -9.62
N VAL A 120 10.35 -4.72 -8.86
CA VAL A 120 9.57 -4.10 -7.76
C VAL A 120 10.50 -3.48 -6.71
N LEU A 121 11.57 -4.17 -6.32
CA LEU A 121 12.55 -3.65 -5.36
C LEU A 121 13.29 -2.42 -5.93
N ASP A 122 13.75 -2.49 -7.17
CA ASP A 122 14.45 -1.41 -7.87
C ASP A 122 13.56 -0.15 -8.05
N LEU A 123 12.24 -0.34 -8.18
CA LEU A 123 11.27 0.75 -8.27
C LEU A 123 10.92 1.39 -6.92
N GLY A 124 11.19 0.71 -5.80
CA GLY A 124 10.87 1.19 -4.45
C GLY A 124 11.34 2.62 -4.17
N PRO A 125 12.60 2.98 -4.48
CA PRO A 125 13.09 4.35 -4.32
C PRO A 125 12.43 5.41 -5.21
N LEU A 126 11.80 4.98 -6.31
CA LEU A 126 11.16 5.84 -7.30
C LEU A 126 9.68 6.08 -7.03
N VAL A 127 9.13 5.49 -5.97
CA VAL A 127 7.72 5.68 -5.57
C VAL A 127 7.39 7.16 -5.40
N PRO A 128 6.29 7.66 -6.02
CA PRO A 128 5.84 9.03 -5.86
C PRO A 128 5.63 9.39 -4.39
N ARG A 129 6.25 10.50 -3.97
CA ARG A 129 6.23 10.99 -2.58
C ARG A 129 5.03 11.89 -2.32
N HIS A 130 3.85 11.44 -2.74
CA HIS A 130 2.60 12.15 -2.47
C HIS A 130 2.29 12.20 -0.97
N VAL A 131 1.42 13.10 -0.57
CA VAL A 131 1.10 13.30 0.85
C VAL A 131 0.11 12.23 1.29
N TRP A 132 0.51 11.41 2.25
CA TRP A 132 -0.36 10.39 2.81
C TRP A 132 -1.64 10.99 3.37
N GLY A 133 -2.78 10.36 3.06
CA GLY A 133 -4.10 10.79 3.51
C GLY A 133 -4.69 11.98 2.75
N ARG A 134 -4.03 12.45 1.68
CA ARG A 134 -4.55 13.52 0.82
C ARG A 134 -4.85 13.01 -0.58
N ARG A 135 -5.90 13.58 -1.19
CA ARG A 135 -6.25 13.34 -2.58
C ARG A 135 -5.06 13.65 -3.49
N VAL A 136 -4.82 12.76 -4.45
CA VAL A 136 -3.79 12.96 -5.45
C VAL A 136 -4.38 13.71 -6.65
N ALA A 137 -3.62 14.63 -7.24
CA ALA A 137 -4.06 15.33 -8.43
C ALA A 137 -4.36 14.32 -9.56
N GLY A 138 -5.45 14.53 -10.29
CA GLY A 138 -5.89 13.60 -11.33
C GLY A 138 -6.63 12.35 -10.82
N THR A 139 -6.75 12.15 -9.50
CA THR A 139 -7.44 10.99 -8.93
C THR A 139 -8.55 11.40 -7.95
N ARG A 140 -9.46 10.46 -7.67
CA ARG A 140 -10.53 10.65 -6.67
C ARG A 140 -10.17 10.09 -5.30
N GLU A 141 -9.05 9.39 -5.17
CA GLU A 141 -8.63 8.72 -3.94
C GLU A 141 -7.41 9.42 -3.31
N MET A 142 -7.21 9.15 -2.03
CA MET A 142 -6.03 9.63 -1.32
C MET A 142 -4.81 8.76 -1.62
N TRP A 143 -3.62 9.30 -1.35
CA TRP A 143 -2.40 8.49 -1.31
C TRP A 143 -2.30 7.71 0.01
N THR A 144 -2.09 6.39 -0.08
CA THR A 144 -1.94 5.44 1.04
C THR A 144 -0.89 4.37 0.71
N SER A 145 -0.77 3.35 1.55
CA SER A 145 0.00 2.12 1.28
C SER A 145 -0.50 1.43 0.01
N ASP A 146 -1.81 1.36 -0.17
CA ASP A 146 -2.41 0.72 -1.35
C ASP A 146 -2.04 1.43 -2.64
N SER A 147 -1.88 2.76 -2.60
CA SER A 147 -1.39 3.53 -3.74
C SER A 147 0.06 3.17 -4.08
N VAL A 148 0.90 2.98 -3.07
CA VAL A 148 2.30 2.60 -3.28
C VAL A 148 2.40 1.20 -3.86
N ILE A 149 1.65 0.24 -3.31
CA ILE A 149 1.67 -1.16 -3.78
C ILE A 149 1.15 -1.26 -5.21
N SER A 150 -0.03 -0.70 -5.51
CA SER A 150 -0.57 -0.72 -6.86
C SER A 150 0.32 0.00 -7.88
N TRP A 151 0.93 1.13 -7.50
CA TRP A 151 1.90 1.82 -8.37
C TRP A 151 3.13 0.94 -8.66
N LEU A 152 3.71 0.32 -7.64
CA LEU A 152 4.87 -0.58 -7.80
C LEU A 152 4.57 -1.74 -8.74
N LEU A 153 3.41 -2.38 -8.57
CA LEU A 153 2.99 -3.51 -9.40
C LEU A 153 2.81 -3.11 -10.86
N VAL A 154 2.09 -2.02 -11.15
CA VAL A 154 1.91 -1.54 -12.53
C VAL A 154 3.25 -1.15 -13.15
N ARG A 155 4.09 -0.41 -12.42
CA ARG A 155 5.41 0.00 -12.92
C ARG A 155 6.36 -1.17 -13.10
N ALA A 156 6.17 -2.25 -12.34
CA ALA A 156 6.89 -3.49 -12.54
C ALA A 156 6.37 -4.34 -13.72
N GLY A 157 5.29 -3.90 -14.39
CA GLY A 157 4.70 -4.60 -15.53
C GLY A 157 3.72 -5.71 -15.16
N ILE A 158 3.22 -5.74 -13.92
CA ILE A 158 2.14 -6.64 -13.53
C ILE A 158 0.82 -6.10 -14.05
N ASP A 159 0.08 -6.92 -14.80
CA ASP A 159 -1.30 -6.62 -15.17
C ASP A 159 -2.22 -6.82 -13.95
N LEU A 160 -2.90 -5.74 -13.56
CA LEU A 160 -3.83 -5.71 -12.43
C LEU A 160 -5.29 -5.59 -12.87
N ALA A 161 -5.61 -5.74 -14.16
CA ALA A 161 -6.97 -5.59 -14.69
C ALA A 161 -8.02 -6.43 -13.94
N ASN A 162 -7.62 -7.63 -13.48
CA ASN A 162 -8.49 -8.55 -12.74
C ASN A 162 -8.15 -8.65 -11.24
N ILE A 163 -7.29 -7.76 -10.73
CA ILE A 163 -6.90 -7.75 -9.32
C ILE A 163 -7.64 -6.63 -8.60
N ALA A 164 -8.57 -7.03 -7.74
CA ALA A 164 -9.36 -6.11 -6.94
C ALA A 164 -9.39 -6.56 -5.47
N PRO A 165 -9.66 -5.63 -4.53
CA PRO A 165 -9.95 -6.00 -3.16
C PRO A 165 -11.12 -7.01 -3.09
N PRO A 166 -11.07 -7.99 -2.17
CA PRO A 166 -12.14 -8.96 -1.97
C PRO A 166 -13.52 -8.33 -1.80
N ALA A 167 -14.57 -9.07 -2.20
CA ALA A 167 -15.95 -8.61 -2.15
C ALA A 167 -16.35 -8.04 -0.77
N GLY A 168 -17.06 -6.91 -0.78
CA GLY A 168 -17.43 -6.18 0.45
C GLY A 168 -16.27 -5.40 1.09
N GLY A 169 -15.07 -5.43 0.48
CA GLY A 169 -13.91 -4.66 0.89
C GLY A 169 -13.58 -3.51 -0.08
N ARG A 170 -12.85 -2.52 0.42
CA ARG A 170 -12.12 -1.55 -0.41
C ARG A 170 -10.72 -1.32 0.15
N ALA A 171 -9.80 -1.01 -0.75
CA ALA A 171 -8.43 -0.62 -0.45
C ALA A 171 -8.24 0.85 -0.82
N PRO A 172 -8.45 1.79 0.12
CA PRO A 172 -8.39 3.22 -0.19
C PRO A 172 -7.03 3.60 -0.76
N GLY A 173 -7.00 4.20 -1.94
CA GLY A 173 -5.76 4.63 -2.59
C GLY A 173 -5.23 3.64 -3.63
N TRP A 174 -5.73 2.40 -3.68
CA TRP A 174 -5.39 1.44 -4.72
C TRP A 174 -5.58 2.02 -6.12
N TYR A 175 -6.74 2.63 -6.38
CA TYR A 175 -7.02 3.21 -7.70
C TYR A 175 -6.22 4.49 -7.96
N ALA A 176 -5.78 5.21 -6.93
CA ALA A 176 -4.85 6.32 -7.12
C ALA A 176 -3.48 5.85 -7.61
N GLY A 177 -2.94 4.75 -7.07
CA GLY A 177 -1.66 4.22 -7.52
C GLY A 177 -1.71 3.72 -8.96
N LEU A 178 -2.77 2.98 -9.33
CA LEU A 178 -3.02 2.56 -10.71
C LEU A 178 -3.05 3.76 -11.69
N ALA A 179 -3.81 4.81 -11.35
CA ALA A 179 -3.96 5.98 -12.20
C ALA A 179 -2.64 6.75 -12.39
N ILE A 180 -1.87 6.92 -11.31
CA ILE A 180 -0.58 7.61 -11.37
C ILE A 180 0.42 6.82 -12.20
N ALA A 181 0.55 5.51 -11.96
CA ALA A 181 1.46 4.66 -12.73
C ALA A 181 1.12 4.66 -14.24
N GLY A 182 -0.17 4.58 -14.59
CA GLY A 182 -0.62 4.64 -15.98
C GLY A 182 -0.36 6.00 -16.65
N SER A 183 -0.52 7.11 -15.92
CA SER A 183 -0.22 8.45 -16.45
C SER A 183 1.26 8.66 -16.74
N GLU A 184 2.15 8.04 -15.96
CA GLU A 184 3.59 8.11 -16.17
C GLU A 184 4.05 7.25 -17.36
N GLN A 185 3.41 6.10 -17.61
CA GLN A 185 3.69 5.26 -18.78
C GLN A 185 3.24 5.88 -20.10
N ALA A 186 2.15 6.64 -20.09
CA ALA A 186 1.67 7.32 -21.30
C ALA A 186 2.50 8.55 -21.68
N GLY A 187 3.30 9.07 -20.74
CA GLY A 187 4.17 10.24 -20.94
C GLY A 187 5.63 9.92 -21.24
N SER A 188 6.00 8.64 -21.31
CA SER A 188 7.35 8.13 -21.62
C SER A 188 7.41 7.55 -23.03
#